data_AF-A0A315FIK5-F1
#
_entry.id   AF-A0A315FIK5-F1
#
_cell.length_a   1.000
_cell.length_b   1.000
_cell.length_c   1.000
_cell.angle_alpha   90.00
_cell.angle_beta   90.00
_cell.angle_gamma   90.00
#
_symmetry.space_group_name_H-M   'P 1'
#
loop_
_entity.id
_entity.type
_entity.pdbx_description
1 polymer ?
#
loop_
_entity_poly.entity_id
_entity_poly.type
_entity_poly.pdbx_seq_one_letter_code
_entity_poly.pdbx_strand_id
1 'polypeptide(L)'
;MSLHITTFEGASALSDFRIAQLLPRLAAISPQIQGISARFVHLVATVAPLADAQKQTLSALLTYGEPYAGPVDGPVIVVSPRLGTVSPWASKATDIAHNCGFEVR
;
A
#
# COMPACT_ATOMS: atom_id res chain seq x y z
N MET A 1 22.88 7.26 9.69
CA MET A 1 21.61 8.01 9.70
C MET A 1 20.47 7.01 9.82
N SER A 2 19.55 7.21 10.76
CA SER A 2 18.34 6.38 10.89
C SER A 2 17.28 6.81 9.88
N LEU A 3 16.57 5.86 9.28
CA LEU A 3 15.43 6.15 8.43
C LEU A 3 14.16 6.26 9.27
N HIS A 4 13.30 7.20 8.89
CA HIS A 4 11.94 7.35 9.42
C HIS A 4 10.96 6.78 8.40
N ILE A 5 10.15 5.81 8.81
CA ILE A 5 9.14 5.20 7.95
C ILE A 5 7.78 5.80 8.28
N THR A 6 7.13 6.37 7.28
CA THR A 6 5.73 6.80 7.37
C THR A 6 4.87 5.93 6.47
N THR A 7 3.77 5.41 7.02
CA THR A 7 2.84 4.53 6.29
C THR A 7 1.63 5.31 5.79
N PHE A 8 1.26 5.11 4.54
CA PHE A 8 0.07 5.68 3.92
C PHE A 8 -0.83 4.57 3.41
N GLU A 9 -2.10 4.61 3.79
CA GLU A 9 -3.13 3.68 3.30
C GLU A 9 -3.57 4.13 1.90
N GLY A 10 -3.62 3.19 0.97
CA GLY A 10 -3.94 3.45 -0.43
C GLY A 10 -5.32 2.94 -0.85
N ALA A 11 -5.53 2.96 -2.16
CA ALA A 11 -6.74 2.48 -2.82
C ALA A 11 -6.98 0.97 -2.67
N SER A 12 -8.18 0.54 -3.05
CA SER A 12 -8.53 -0.87 -3.17
C SER A 12 -7.59 -1.58 -4.15
N ALA A 13 -7.03 -2.71 -3.71
CA ALA A 13 -6.10 -3.51 -4.50
C ALA A 13 -6.80 -4.66 -5.26
N LEU A 14 -8.07 -4.93 -4.97
CA LEU A 14 -8.88 -5.96 -5.63
C LEU A 14 -10.22 -5.38 -6.06
N SER A 15 -10.62 -5.68 -7.30
CA SER A 15 -11.99 -5.43 -7.75
C SER A 15 -12.93 -6.55 -7.31
N ASP A 16 -14.23 -6.29 -7.26
CA ASP A 16 -15.26 -7.28 -6.95
C ASP A 16 -15.17 -8.51 -7.84
N PHE A 17 -14.87 -8.31 -9.13
CA PHE A 17 -14.64 -9.40 -10.07
C PHE A 17 -13.48 -10.30 -9.63
N ARG A 18 -12.36 -9.73 -9.18
CA ARG A 18 -11.21 -10.52 -8.69
C ARG A 18 -11.53 -11.23 -7.38
N ILE A 19 -12.26 -10.59 -6.48
CA ILE A 19 -12.73 -11.20 -5.23
C ILE A 19 -13.62 -12.42 -5.55
N ALA A 20 -14.60 -12.27 -6.44
CA ALA A 20 -15.48 -13.36 -6.88
C ALA A 20 -14.72 -14.53 -7.52
N GLN A 21 -13.60 -14.27 -8.22
CA GLN A 21 -12.74 -15.32 -8.76
C GLN A 21 -11.88 -16.03 -7.70
N LEU A 22 -11.46 -15.33 -6.65
CA LEU A 22 -10.57 -15.86 -5.61
C LEU A 22 -11.33 -16.64 -4.53
N LEU A 23 -12.51 -16.19 -4.13
CA LEU A 23 -13.28 -16.78 -3.02
C LEU A 23 -13.53 -18.29 -3.19
N PRO A 24 -13.95 -18.82 -4.36
CA PRO A 24 -14.14 -20.27 -4.52
C PRO A 24 -12.85 -21.06 -4.32
N ARG A 25 -11.70 -20.50 -4.73
CA ARG A 25 -10.39 -21.14 -4.56
C ARG A 25 -9.94 -21.14 -3.11
N LEU A 26 -10.22 -20.07 -2.37
CA LEU A 26 -9.94 -19.97 -0.94
C LEU A 26 -10.82 -20.92 -0.13
N ALA A 27 -12.12 -20.98 -0.45
CA ALA A 27 -13.08 -21.88 0.19
C ALA A 27 -12.71 -23.36 0.00
N ALA A 28 -12.12 -23.72 -1.15
CA ALA A 28 -11.61 -25.07 -1.38
C ALA A 28 -10.41 -25.44 -0.49
N ILE A 29 -9.65 -24.46 0.01
CA ILE A 29 -8.55 -24.67 0.97
C ILE A 29 -9.09 -24.68 2.40
N SER A 30 -9.95 -23.71 2.74
CA SER A 30 -10.64 -23.66 4.02
C SER A 30 -12.02 -23.02 3.87
N PRO A 31 -13.12 -23.74 4.18
CA PRO A 31 -14.48 -23.22 4.05
C PRO A 31 -14.81 -22.09 5.05
N GLN A 32 -13.93 -21.83 6.02
CA GLN A 32 -14.08 -20.72 6.97
C GLN A 32 -13.71 -19.36 6.37
N ILE A 33 -13.05 -19.32 5.20
CA ILE A 33 -12.70 -18.08 4.53
C ILE A 33 -13.93 -17.57 3.76
N GLN A 34 -14.66 -16.65 4.39
CA GLN A 34 -15.93 -16.12 3.86
C GLN A 34 -15.76 -14.83 3.04
N GLY A 35 -14.62 -14.17 3.16
CA GLY A 35 -14.37 -12.88 2.53
C GLY A 35 -12.87 -12.59 2.42
N ILE A 36 -12.52 -11.76 1.44
CA ILE A 36 -11.19 -11.17 1.32
C ILE A 36 -11.36 -9.73 0.87
N SER A 37 -10.54 -8.85 1.43
CA SER A 37 -10.42 -7.46 1.01
C SER A 37 -8.95 -7.08 1.03
N ALA A 38 -8.55 -6.17 0.15
CA ALA A 38 -7.17 -5.74 0.08
C ALA A 38 -7.10 -4.28 -0.33
N ARG A 39 -6.13 -3.58 0.24
CA ARG A 39 -5.77 -2.21 -0.12
C ARG A 39 -4.27 -2.11 -0.30
N PHE A 40 -3.83 -1.16 -1.10
CA PHE A 40 -2.42 -0.81 -1.13
C PHE A 40 -2.01 -0.15 0.18
N VAL A 41 -0.74 -0.32 0.54
CA VAL A 41 -0.09 0.41 1.63
C VAL A 41 1.26 0.86 1.09
N HIS A 42 1.58 2.12 1.32
CA HIS A 42 2.83 2.73 0.87
C HIS A 42 3.69 3.03 2.08
N LEU A 43 4.94 2.57 2.04
CA LEU A 43 5.93 2.86 3.06
C LEU A 43 6.90 3.89 2.47
N VAL A 44 6.92 5.09 3.04
CA VAL A 44 7.81 6.17 2.62
C VAL A 44 8.93 6.28 3.64
N ALA A 45 10.17 6.10 3.18
CA ALA A 45 11.36 6.24 3.99
C ALA A 45 12.00 7.63 3.81
N THR A 46 12.24 8.34 4.90
CA THR A 46 12.89 9.65 4.90
C THR A 46 14.03 9.73 5.91
N VAL A 47 14.95 10.67 5.71
CA VAL A 47 16.09 10.89 6.63
C VAL A 47 15.71 11.71 7.87
N ALA A 48 14.54 12.35 7.86
CA ALA A 48 13.98 13.12 8.97
C ALA A 48 12.45 12.89 9.03
N PRO A 49 11.80 13.08 10.19
CA PRO A 49 10.35 13.03 10.29
C PRO A 49 9.66 14.01 9.34
N LEU A 50 8.57 13.59 8.72
CA LEU A 50 7.75 14.44 7.85
C LEU A 50 6.94 15.44 8.69
N ALA A 51 6.98 16.71 8.30
CA ALA A 51 6.02 17.72 8.78
C ALA A 51 4.61 17.42 8.24
N ASP A 52 3.57 17.95 8.89
CA ASP A 52 2.19 17.62 8.51
C ASP A 52 1.81 18.07 7.10
N ALA A 53 2.32 19.23 6.66
CA ALA A 53 2.15 19.70 5.29
C ALA A 53 2.79 18.72 4.28
N GLN A 54 3.97 18.17 4.59
CA GLN A 54 4.64 17.18 3.76
C GLN A 54 3.87 15.85 3.70
N LYS A 55 3.31 15.41 4.84
CA LYS A 55 2.44 14.23 4.88
C LYS A 55 1.20 14.42 4.02
N GLN A 56 0.57 15.60 4.04
CA GLN A 56 -0.61 15.89 3.21
C GLN A 56 -0.29 15.81 1.71
N THR A 57 0.82 16.42 1.27
CA THR A 57 1.23 16.36 -0.13
C THR A 57 1.60 14.94 -0.56
N LEU A 58 2.34 14.19 0.25
CA LEU A 58 2.65 12.78 -0.04
C LEU A 58 1.39 11.91 -0.07
N SER A 59 0.46 12.13 0.86
CA SER A 59 -0.85 11.46 0.85
C SER A 59 -1.60 11.71 -0.45
N ALA A 60 -1.56 12.95 -0.97
CA ALA A 60 -2.18 13.29 -2.25
C ALA A 60 -1.49 12.60 -3.44
N LEU A 61 -0.15 12.55 -3.46
CA LEU A 61 0.61 11.81 -4.49
C LEU A 61 0.31 10.31 -4.49
N LEU A 62 0.03 9.74 -3.32
CA LEU A 62 -0.25 8.32 -3.11
C LEU A 62 -1.74 7.98 -3.19
N THR A 63 -2.60 8.98 -3.41
CA THR A 63 -4.04 8.77 -3.64
C THR A 63 -4.29 8.57 -5.13
N TYR A 64 -4.36 7.31 -5.55
CA TYR A 64 -4.66 6.92 -6.92
C TYR A 64 -5.48 5.62 -6.94
N GLY A 65 -6.36 5.45 -7.92
CA GLY A 65 -7.25 4.29 -8.03
C GLY A 65 -8.56 4.45 -7.25
N GLU A 66 -9.29 3.34 -7.11
CA GLU A 66 -10.61 3.33 -6.46
C GLU A 66 -10.47 3.35 -4.92
N PRO A 67 -11.18 4.24 -4.21
CA PRO A 67 -11.12 4.31 -2.75
C PRO A 67 -11.43 2.96 -2.09
N TYR A 68 -10.64 2.60 -1.09
CA TYR A 68 -10.92 1.41 -0.31
C TYR A 68 -12.08 1.66 0.66
N ALA A 69 -13.14 0.85 0.55
CA ALA A 69 -14.31 0.90 1.41
C ALA A 69 -14.58 -0.44 2.13
N GLY A 70 -13.58 -1.32 2.19
CA GLY A 70 -13.69 -2.63 2.81
C GLY A 70 -13.50 -2.63 4.34
N PRO A 71 -13.69 -3.79 4.99
CA PRO A 71 -13.52 -3.94 6.43
C PRO A 71 -12.06 -3.77 6.87
N VAL A 72 -11.85 -3.12 8.01
CA VAL A 72 -10.52 -2.94 8.62
C VAL A 72 -10.19 -3.98 9.70
N ASP A 73 -11.16 -4.85 10.00
CA ASP A 73 -11.08 -5.84 11.07
C ASP A 73 -10.67 -7.21 10.54
N GLY A 74 -10.10 -8.04 11.42
CA GLY A 74 -9.72 -9.42 11.12
C GLY A 74 -8.23 -9.63 10.89
N PRO A 75 -7.83 -10.86 10.50
CA PRO A 75 -6.43 -11.19 10.29
C PRO A 75 -5.81 -10.40 9.13
N VAL A 76 -4.68 -9.73 9.39
CA VAL A 76 -3.96 -8.95 8.38
C VAL A 76 -2.81 -9.77 7.81
N ILE A 77 -2.74 -9.84 6.48
CA ILE A 77 -1.61 -10.41 5.74
C ILE A 77 -1.01 -9.29 4.88
N VAL A 78 0.27 -8.99 5.10
CA VAL A 78 1.01 -8.00 4.31
C VAL A 78 1.82 -8.73 3.24
N VAL A 79 1.60 -8.34 1.98
CA VAL A 79 2.37 -8.83 0.85
C VAL A 79 3.25 -7.69 0.33
N SER A 80 4.56 -7.90 0.35
CA SER A 80 5.56 -6.92 -0.12
C SER A 80 6.57 -7.57 -1.06
N PRO A 81 7.38 -6.78 -1.78
CA PRO A 81 8.59 -7.28 -2.39
C PRO A 81 9.47 -8.01 -1.35
N ARG A 82 10.27 -8.97 -1.82
CA ARG A 82 11.23 -9.69 -0.98
C ARG A 82 12.21 -8.69 -0.35
N LEU A 83 12.57 -8.91 0.91
CA LEU A 83 13.61 -8.14 1.56
C LEU A 83 14.91 -8.14 0.73
N GLY A 84 15.53 -6.97 0.62
CA GLY A 84 16.69 -6.75 -0.24
C GLY A 84 16.37 -6.56 -1.72
N THR A 85 15.11 -6.31 -2.09
CA THR A 85 14.72 -5.94 -3.46
C THR A 85 13.96 -4.62 -3.49
N VAL A 86 14.09 -3.90 -4.61
CA VAL A 86 13.34 -2.68 -4.91
C VAL A 86 12.46 -2.98 -6.11
N SER A 87 11.15 -2.75 -5.99
CA SER A 87 10.22 -2.99 -7.11
C SER A 87 10.35 -1.87 -8.16
N PRO A 88 10.02 -2.15 -9.44
CA PRO A 88 9.95 -1.09 -10.46
C PRO A 88 8.96 0.03 -10.12
N TRP A 89 7.90 -0.29 -9.36
CA TRP A 89 6.97 0.71 -8.84
C TRP A 89 7.67 1.65 -7.86
N ALA A 90 8.45 1.11 -6.92
CA ALA A 90 9.16 1.91 -5.92
C ALA A 90 10.15 2.88 -6.59
N SER A 91 10.93 2.43 -7.59
CA SER A 91 11.83 3.32 -8.33
C SER A 91 11.09 4.51 -8.95
N LYS A 92 9.97 4.27 -9.65
CA LYS A 92 9.21 5.36 -10.29
C LYS A 92 8.51 6.27 -9.29
N ALA A 93 7.97 5.71 -8.21
CA ALA A 93 7.31 6.49 -7.16
C ALA A 93 8.31 7.40 -6.44
N THR A 94 9.53 6.90 -6.21
CA THR A 94 10.65 7.70 -5.68
C THR A 94 11.03 8.82 -6.63
N ASP A 95 11.17 8.57 -7.93
CA ASP A 95 11.47 9.62 -8.93
C ASP A 95 10.39 10.71 -8.96
N ILE A 96 9.11 10.34 -8.90
CA ILE A 96 7.98 11.29 -8.82
C ILE A 96 8.09 12.13 -7.54
N ALA A 97 8.36 11.50 -6.39
CA ALA A 97 8.50 12.20 -5.12
C ALA A 97 9.68 13.18 -5.13
N HIS A 98 10.83 12.81 -5.70
CA HIS A 98 11.98 13.71 -5.89
C HIS A 98 11.62 14.90 -6.78
N ASN A 99 10.91 14.67 -7.89
CA ASN A 99 10.45 15.74 -8.78
C ASN A 99 9.43 16.68 -8.12
N CYS A 100 8.73 16.21 -7.09
CA CYS A 100 7.85 17.02 -6.24
C CYS A 100 8.58 17.65 -5.03
N GLY A 101 9.91 17.52 -4.93
CA GLY A 101 10.73 18.15 -3.89
C GLY A 101 10.89 17.34 -2.59
N PHE A 102 10.55 16.05 -2.59
CA PHE A 102 10.71 15.19 -1.41
C PHE A 102 11.99 14.38 -1.45
N GLU A 103 12.82 14.45 -0.40
CA GLU A 103 13.98 13.56 -0.23
C GLU A 103 13.58 12.20 0.39
N VAL A 104 12.98 11.34 -0.43
CA VAL A 104 12.64 9.96 -0.05
C VAL A 104 13.75 8.97 -0.44
N ARG A 105 13.80 7.82 0.23
CA ARG A 105 14.76 6.73 0.03
C ARG A 105 14.09 5.45 -0.45
#